data_AF-A0AAW2LEX8-F1
#
_entry.id   AF-A0AAW2LEX8-F1
#
_cell.length_a   1.000
_cell.length_b   1.000
_cell.length_c   1.000
_cell.angle_alpha   90.00
_cell.angle_beta   90.00
_cell.angle_gamma   90.00
#
_symmetry.space_group_name_H-M   'P 1'
#
loop_
_entity.id
_entity.type
_entity.pdbx_description
1 polymer ?
#
loop_
_entity_poly.entity_id
_entity_poly.type
_entity_poly.pdbx_seq_one_letter_code
_entity_poly.pdbx_strand_id
1 'polypeptide(L)'
;MWLCLRRLKEEGKEGVELGQYLYEIYNHDLELRVSKAGVNLLLSKWMKELEKIFYGNIVAYDAAMGKQDDLQNVIWRNVFSDDGASQPSEGALLPVQASCLLMLHRPA
;
A
#
# COMPACT_ATOMS: atom_id res chain seq x y z
N MET A 1 1.41 5.15 2.22
CA MET A 1 2.43 4.60 3.14
C MET A 1 3.58 3.92 2.39
N TRP A 2 3.36 2.84 1.62
CA TRP A 2 4.45 2.13 0.92
C TRP A 2 5.37 3.04 0.09
N LEU A 3 4.82 3.96 -0.73
CA LEU A 3 5.63 4.93 -1.49
C LEU A 3 6.60 5.73 -0.61
N CYS A 4 6.15 6.16 0.57
CA CYS A 4 6.98 6.90 1.53
C CYS A 4 8.12 6.03 2.04
N LEU A 5 7.83 4.79 2.46
CA LEU A 5 8.85 3.85 2.94
C LEU A 5 9.87 3.51 1.85
N ARG A 6 9.39 3.28 0.61
CA ARG A 6 10.25 3.02 -0.54
C ARG A 6 11.17 4.21 -0.83
N ARG A 7 10.64 5.43 -0.84
CA ARG A 7 11.44 6.66 -1.07
C ARG A 7 12.44 6.90 0.04
N LEU A 8 12.06 6.70 1.30
CA LEU A 8 12.97 6.83 2.45
C LEU A 8 14.09 5.80 2.38
N LYS A 9 13.81 4.57 1.96
CA LYS A 9 14.83 3.53 1.79
C LYS A 9 15.94 3.93 0.79
N GLU A 10 15.66 4.82 -0.17
CA GLU A 10 16.67 5.34 -1.11
C GLU A 10 17.68 6.29 -0.44
N GLU A 11 17.38 6.83 0.75
CA GLU A 11 18.29 7.66 1.56
C GLU A 11 19.28 6.82 2.41
N GLY A 12 19.30 5.49 2.22
CA GLY A 12 20.21 4.59 2.93
C GLY A 12 19.79 4.33 4.37
N LYS A 13 20.77 4.14 5.27
CA LYS A 13 20.53 3.63 6.63
C LYS A 13 19.60 4.54 7.44
N GLU A 14 19.86 5.84 7.44
CA GLU A 14 19.05 6.82 8.17
C GLU A 14 17.60 6.85 7.66
N GLY A 15 17.41 6.74 6.35
CA GLY A 15 16.09 6.65 5.75
C GLY A 15 15.34 5.37 6.13
N VAL A 16 16.03 4.24 6.23
CA VAL A 16 15.42 2.99 6.73
C VAL A 16 14.99 3.12 8.20
N GLU A 17 15.83 3.72 9.05
CA GLU A 17 15.51 3.96 10.46
C GLU A 17 14.31 4.92 10.61
N LEU A 18 14.28 6.02 9.85
CA LEU A 18 13.16 6.95 9.82
C LEU A 18 11.88 6.29 9.28
N GLY A 19 12.01 5.44 8.26
CA GLY A 19 10.91 4.67 7.69
C GLY A 19 10.28 3.73 8.72
N GLN A 20 11.09 3.08 9.56
CA GLN A 20 10.61 2.24 10.64
C GLN A 20 9.79 3.05 11.66
N TYR A 21 10.30 4.20 12.09
CA TYR A 21 9.58 5.09 13.01
C TYR A 21 8.24 5.57 12.43
N LEU A 22 8.22 5.94 11.15
CA LEU A 22 7.00 6.34 10.46
C LEU A 22 5.98 5.19 10.38
N TYR A 23 6.44 3.97 10.11
CA TYR A 23 5.60 2.78 10.07
C TYR A 23 4.97 2.47 11.43
N GLU A 24 5.73 2.61 12.52
CA GLU A 24 5.23 2.40 13.89
C GLU A 24 4.12 3.39 14.25
N ILE A 25 4.31 4.69 13.96
CA ILE A 25 3.27 5.71 14.16
C ILE A 25 2.01 5.39 13.36
N TYR A 26 2.18 5.02 12.10
CA TYR A 26 1.06 4.65 11.23
C TYR A 26 0.29 3.44 11.75
N ASN A 27 0.98 2.40 12.26
CA ASN A 27 0.30 1.23 12.82
C ASN A 27 -0.47 1.58 14.09
N HIS A 28 0.08 2.44 14.95
CA HIS A 28 -0.63 2.88 16.13
C HIS A 28 -1.90 3.66 15.78
N ASP A 29 -1.81 4.58 14.81
CA ASP A 29 -2.95 5.33 14.30
C ASP A 29 -3.99 4.40 13.61
N LEU A 30 -3.54 3.38 12.88
CA LEU A 30 -4.40 2.34 12.32
C LEU A 30 -5.14 1.55 13.41
N GLU A 31 -4.44 1.10 14.44
CA GLU A 31 -5.00 0.39 15.58
C GLU A 31 -6.10 1.22 16.27
N LEU A 32 -5.84 2.51 16.52
CA LEU A 32 -6.81 3.42 17.11
C LEU A 32 -8.07 3.59 16.24
N ARG A 33 -7.92 3.67 14.92
CA ARG A 33 -9.08 3.74 14.00
C ARG A 33 -9.88 2.44 13.99
N VAL A 34 -9.21 1.29 13.96
CA VAL A 34 -9.85 -0.03 13.96
C VAL A 34 -10.65 -0.23 15.25
N SER A 35 -10.08 0.14 16.40
CA SER A 35 -10.80 0.11 17.69
C SER A 35 -12.01 1.07 17.70
N LYS A 36 -11.85 2.30 17.20
CA LYS A 36 -12.95 3.28 17.08
C LYS A 36 -14.07 2.83 16.15
N ALA A 37 -13.76 2.04 15.12
CA ALA A 37 -14.73 1.43 14.22
C ALA A 37 -15.51 0.25 14.87
N GLY A 38 -15.24 -0.06 16.14
CA GLY A 38 -15.95 -1.10 16.90
C GLY A 38 -15.26 -2.46 16.89
N VAL A 39 -14.11 -2.60 16.23
CA VAL A 39 -13.33 -3.84 16.22
C VAL A 39 -12.46 -3.89 17.47
N ASN A 40 -13.08 -4.21 18.61
CA ASN A 40 -12.38 -4.33 19.90
C ASN A 40 -12.08 -5.78 20.27
N LEU A 41 -12.95 -6.71 19.86
CA LEU A 41 -12.70 -8.14 20.02
C LEU A 41 -11.75 -8.62 18.92
N LEU A 42 -10.72 -9.39 19.30
CA LEU A 42 -9.69 -9.91 18.38
C LEU A 42 -8.87 -8.82 17.65
N LEU A 43 -8.76 -7.61 18.21
CA LEU A 43 -7.97 -6.52 17.61
C LEU A 43 -6.56 -6.98 17.20
N SER A 44 -5.85 -7.71 18.06
CA SER A 44 -4.52 -8.24 17.74
C SER A 44 -4.50 -9.21 16.56
N LYS A 45 -5.58 -9.97 16.35
CA LYS A 45 -5.71 -10.85 15.18
C LYS A 45 -5.92 -10.02 13.92
N TRP A 46 -6.80 -9.03 13.97
CA TRP A 46 -7.04 -8.10 12.88
C TRP A 46 -5.79 -7.33 12.47
N MET A 47 -5.03 -6.82 13.45
CA MET A 47 -3.78 -6.12 13.18
C MET A 47 -2.75 -7.01 12.48
N LYS A 48 -2.64 -8.30 12.86
CA LYS A 48 -1.77 -9.26 12.17
C LYS A 48 -2.20 -9.53 10.73
N GLU A 49 -3.50 -9.62 10.47
CA GLU A 49 -3.99 -9.78 9.10
C GLU A 49 -3.76 -8.52 8.26
N LEU A 50 -3.97 -7.32 8.82
CA LEU A 50 -3.66 -6.05 8.16
C LEU A 50 -2.17 -5.92 7.84
N GLU A 51 -1.29 -6.31 8.77
CA GLU A 51 0.15 -6.35 8.56
C GLU A 51 0.53 -7.31 7.41
N LYS A 52 -0.06 -8.51 7.39
CA LYS A 52 0.16 -9.48 6.30
C LYS A 52 -0.29 -8.94 4.95
N ILE A 53 -1.46 -8.31 4.87
CA ILE A 53 -1.96 -7.66 3.65
C ILE A 53 -1.00 -6.55 3.22
N PHE A 54 -0.54 -5.74 4.17
CA PHE A 54 0.39 -4.66 3.89
C PHE A 54 1.70 -5.16 3.28
N TYR A 55 2.37 -6.14 3.88
CA TYR A 55 3.61 -6.69 3.31
C TYR A 55 3.40 -7.42 1.98
N GLY A 56 2.27 -8.13 1.82
CA GLY A 56 1.89 -8.71 0.52
C GLY A 56 1.76 -7.64 -0.57
N ASN A 57 1.17 -6.50 -0.22
CA ASN A 57 1.04 -5.36 -1.13
C ASN A 57 2.40 -4.73 -1.45
N ILE A 58 3.30 -4.57 -0.47
CA ILE A 58 4.67 -4.07 -0.71
C ILE A 58 5.37 -4.90 -1.77
N VAL A 59 5.39 -6.23 -1.60
CA VAL A 59 6.07 -7.15 -2.54
C VAL A 59 5.47 -7.02 -3.94
N ALA A 60 4.13 -6.98 -4.04
CA ALA A 60 3.45 -6.85 -5.32
C ALA A 60 3.76 -5.51 -6.02
N TYR A 61 3.73 -4.40 -5.28
CA TYR A 61 4.04 -3.08 -5.84
C TYR A 61 5.51 -2.98 -6.24
N ASP A 62 6.44 -3.41 -5.39
CA ASP A 62 7.87 -3.38 -5.70
C ASP A 62 8.22 -4.21 -6.95
N ALA A 63 7.56 -5.35 -7.17
CA ALA A 63 7.77 -6.20 -8.34
C ALA A 63 7.20 -5.60 -9.65
N ALA A 64 6.16 -4.77 -9.54
CA ALA A 64 5.49 -4.10 -10.64
C ALA A 64 6.10 -2.73 -10.98
N MET A 65 6.95 -2.18 -10.12
CA MET A 65 7.57 -0.88 -10.37
C MET A 65 8.38 -0.85 -11.67
N GLY A 66 8.17 0.20 -12.46
CA GLY A 66 8.79 0.36 -13.78
C GLY A 66 8.10 -0.40 -14.92
N LYS A 67 7.04 -1.15 -14.63
CA LYS A 67 6.23 -1.89 -15.61
C LYS A 67 4.79 -1.38 -15.54
N GLN A 68 4.44 -0.47 -16.44
CA GLN A 68 3.18 0.26 -16.35
C GLN A 68 1.93 -0.65 -16.36
N ASP A 69 1.94 -1.73 -17.14
CA ASP A 69 0.81 -2.66 -17.22
C ASP A 69 0.69 -3.52 -15.95
N ASP A 70 1.81 -4.05 -15.44
CA ASP A 70 1.85 -4.80 -14.18
C ASP A 70 1.38 -3.93 -13.01
N LEU A 71 1.82 -2.66 -12.97
CA LEU A 71 1.47 -1.74 -11.89
C LEU A 71 -0.02 -1.38 -11.91
N GLN A 72 -0.61 -1.19 -13.09
CA GLN A 72 -2.06 -1.01 -13.22
C GLN A 72 -2.83 -2.22 -12.67
N ASN A 73 -2.41 -3.44 -13.00
CA ASN A 73 -3.06 -4.66 -12.53
C ASN A 73 -2.95 -4.83 -11.00
N VAL A 74 -1.78 -4.53 -10.42
CA VAL A 74 -1.58 -4.61 -8.97
C VAL A 74 -2.38 -3.53 -8.23
N ILE A 75 -2.45 -2.30 -8.76
CA ILE A 75 -3.28 -1.23 -8.19
C ILE A 75 -4.76 -1.61 -8.24
N TRP A 76 -5.24 -2.11 -9.38
CA TRP A 76 -6.61 -2.59 -9.53
C TRP A 76 -6.94 -3.63 -8.47
N ARG A 77 -6.15 -4.72 -8.40
CA ARG A 77 -6.40 -5.83 -7.47
C ARG A 77 -6.39 -5.42 -6.01
N ASN A 78 -5.50 -4.51 -5.62
CA ASN A 78 -5.26 -4.21 -4.21
C ASN A 78 -6.06 -3.00 -3.69
N VAL A 79 -6.60 -2.14 -4.57
CA VAL A 79 -7.28 -0.88 -4.20
C VAL A 79 -8.73 -0.82 -4.68
N PHE A 80 -9.04 -1.40 -5.84
CA PHE A 80 -10.31 -1.19 -6.52
C PHE A 80 -11.14 -2.46 -6.73
N SER A 81 -10.52 -3.65 -6.71
CA SER A 81 -11.21 -4.92 -6.87
C SER A 81 -11.60 -5.50 -5.51
N ASP A 82 -12.91 -5.67 -5.31
CA ASP A 82 -13.46 -6.35 -4.13
C ASP A 82 -13.52 -7.87 -4.30
N ASP A 83 -13.44 -8.36 -5.54
CA ASP A 83 -13.66 -9.77 -5.93
C ASP A 83 -12.41 -10.48 -6.49
N GLY A 84 -11.30 -9.76 -6.62
CA GLY A 84 -10.06 -10.28 -7.20
C GLY A 84 -10.09 -10.44 -8.72
N ALA A 85 -11.00 -9.75 -9.43
CA ALA A 85 -11.03 -9.69 -10.88
C ALA A 85 -9.65 -9.30 -11.46
N SER A 86 -9.28 -9.91 -12.59
CA SER A 86 -7.95 -9.76 -13.17
C SER A 86 -7.77 -8.47 -14.00
N GLN A 87 -8.85 -7.76 -14.32
CA GLN A 87 -8.80 -6.54 -15.13
C GLN A 87 -9.72 -5.43 -14.57
N PRO A 88 -9.33 -4.15 -14.71
CA PRO A 88 -10.16 -3.03 -14.31
C PRO A 88 -11.50 -3.01 -15.04
N SER A 89 -12.58 -2.75 -14.30
CA SER A 89 -13.85 -2.38 -14.90
C SER A 89 -13.71 -1.02 -15.62
N GLU A 90 -14.58 -0.76 -16.60
CA GLU A 90 -14.53 0.47 -17.40
C GLU A 90 -14.57 1.74 -16.54
N GLY A 91 -15.35 1.74 -15.45
CA GLY A 91 -15.41 2.85 -14.49
C GLY A 91 -14.17 3.03 -13.62
N ALA A 92 -13.31 2.02 -13.48
CA ALA A 92 -12.11 2.07 -12.66
C ALA A 92 -10.82 2.35 -13.44
N LEU A 93 -10.85 2.27 -14.78
CA LEU A 93 -9.68 2.49 -15.64
C LEU A 93 -9.00 3.85 -15.39
N LEU A 94 -9.76 4.94 -15.41
CA LEU A 94 -9.23 6.28 -15.20
C LEU A 94 -8.58 6.45 -13.80
N PRO A 95 -9.25 6.09 -12.68
CA PRO A 95 -8.63 6.10 -11.35
C PRO A 95 -7.36 5.24 -11.23
N VAL A 96 -7.34 4.05 -11.85
CA VAL A 96 -6.18 3.14 -11.84
C VAL A 96 -5.01 3.75 -12.60
N GLN A 97 -5.25 4.30 -13.79
CA GLN A 97 -4.23 4.96 -14.61
C GLN A 97 -3.65 6.21 -13.92
N ALA A 98 -4.51 7.04 -13.33
CA ALA A 98 -4.07 8.22 -12.57
C ALA A 98 -3.17 7.82 -11.39
N SER A 99 -3.55 6.77 -10.65
CA SER A 99 -2.74 6.24 -9.54
C SER A 99 -1.40 5.69 -10.02
N CYS A 100 -1.40 4.95 -11.13
CA CYS A 100 -0.17 4.43 -11.76
C CYS A 100 0.77 5.56 -12.17
N LEU A 101 0.24 6.62 -12.81
CA LEU A 101 1.02 7.79 -13.22
C LEU A 101 1.68 8.47 -12.03
N LEU A 102 0.95 8.69 -10.93
CA LEU A 102 1.49 9.27 -9.69
C LEU A 102 2.61 8.41 -9.09
N MET A 103 2.50 7.09 -9.16
CA MET A 103 3.51 6.17 -8.64
C MET A 103 4.77 6.08 -9.52
N LEU A 104 4.63 6.27 -10.83
CA LEU A 104 5.75 6.25 -11.78
C LEU A 104 6.43 7.61 -11.92
N HIS A 105 5.77 8.71 -11.54
CA HIS A 105 6.35 10.05 -11.67
C HIS A 105 7.50 10.24 -10.68
N ARG A 106 8.73 10.19 -11.18
CA ARG A 106 9.92 10.60 -10.44
C ARG A 106 10.09 12.13 -10.64
N PRO A 107 9.88 12.98 -9.62
CA PRO A 107 10.28 14.38 -9.75
C PRO A 107 11.79 14.44 -9.98
N ALA A 108 12.18 15.25 -10.97
CA ALA A 108 13.57 15.44 -11.39
C ALA A 108 14.43 16.09 -10.29
#